data_AF-A0A7K9SL13-F1
#
_entry.id   AF-A0A7K9SL13-F1
#
_cell.length_a   1.000
_cell.length_b   1.000
_cell.length_c   1.000
_cell.angle_alpha   90.00
_cell.angle_beta   90.00
_cell.angle_gamma   90.00
#
_symmetry.space_group_name_H-M   'P 1'
#
loop_
_entity.id
_entity.type
_entity.pdbx_description
1 polymer ?
#
loop_
_entity_poly.entity_id
_entity_poly.type
_entity_poly.pdbx_seq_one_letter_code
_entity_poly.pdbx_strand_id
1 'polypeptide(L)'
;SFILGEWIAAISLAVGAAAVGYLAYKKFLSKDKCCKAMVNPHIQKDNPKVVHAFDMEDLGDKAVYCRCWRSKKFPLCDGSHTKHNEETGDNVGPLIIKRKEA
;
A
#
# COMPACT_ATOMS: atom_id res chain seq x y z
N SER A 1 3.95 42.16 40.39
CA SER A 1 3.91 40.74 40.81
C SER A 1 2.75 39.95 40.21
N PHE A 2 1.54 40.54 40.08
CA PHE A 2 0.36 39.86 39.53
C PHE A 2 0.48 39.52 38.03
N ILE A 3 0.91 40.51 37.23
CA ILE A 3 1.04 40.39 35.77
C ILE A 3 2.03 39.28 35.37
N LEU A 4 3.18 39.18 36.05
CA LEU A 4 4.22 38.18 35.72
C LEU A 4 3.73 36.73 35.89
N GLY A 5 2.88 36.46 36.89
CA GLY A 5 2.32 35.13 37.12
C GLY A 5 1.34 34.69 36.03
N GLU A 6 0.49 35.61 35.55
CA GLU A 6 -0.44 35.35 34.45
C GLU A 6 0.30 35.06 33.14
N TRP A 7 1.36 35.81 32.84
CA TRP A 7 2.20 35.56 31.67
C TRP A 7 2.92 34.21 31.73
N ILE A 8 3.43 33.79 32.90
CA ILE A 8 4.07 32.47 33.06
C ILE A 8 3.06 31.33 32.83
N ALA A 9 1.84 31.47 33.35
CA ALA A 9 0.78 30.49 33.14
C ALA A 9 0.38 30.39 31.65
N ALA A 10 0.21 31.54 30.97
CA ALA A 10 -0.12 31.60 29.55
C ALA A 10 0.96 30.96 28.66
N ILE A 11 2.24 31.26 28.93
CA ILE A 11 3.37 30.69 28.17
C ILE A 11 3.46 29.18 28.38
N SER A 12 3.32 28.72 29.62
CA SER A 12 3.38 27.28 29.94
C SER A 12 2.27 26.49 29.21
N LEU A 13 1.06 27.06 29.17
CA LEU A 13 -0.08 26.46 28.48
C LEU A 13 0.11 26.43 26.96
N ALA A 14 0.66 27.52 26.38
CA ALA A 14 0.98 27.58 24.95
C ALA A 14 2.06 26.57 24.54
N VAL A 15 3.14 26.45 25.32
CA VAL A 15 4.21 25.48 25.07
C VAL A 15 3.70 24.04 25.18
N GLY A 16 2.89 23.75 26.20
CA GLY A 16 2.25 22.45 26.37
C GLY A 16 1.36 22.07 25.18
N ALA A 17 0.50 22.98 24.73
CA ALA A 17 -0.36 22.77 23.58
C ALA A 17 0.43 22.55 22.28
N ALA A 18 1.49 23.34 22.05
CA ALA A 18 2.35 23.21 20.89
C ALA A 18 3.10 21.86 20.89
N ALA A 19 3.63 21.42 22.03
CA ALA A 19 4.30 20.14 22.17
C ALA A 19 3.36 18.96 21.89
N VAL A 20 2.14 18.99 22.46
CA VAL A 20 1.12 17.96 22.21
C VAL A 20 0.71 17.94 20.74
N GLY A 21 0.47 19.11 20.14
CA GLY A 21 0.14 19.25 18.71
C GLY A 21 1.26 18.70 17.80
N TYR A 22 2.52 19.01 18.10
CA TYR A 22 3.68 18.52 17.35
C TYR A 22 3.83 16.99 17.47
N LEU A 23 3.65 16.43 18.67
CA LEU A 23 3.70 14.99 18.89
C LEU A 23 2.57 14.26 18.17
N ALA A 24 1.35 14.80 18.19
CA ALA A 24 0.22 14.27 17.43
C ALA A 24 0.48 14.33 15.91
N TYR A 25 0.95 15.46 15.40
CA TYR A 25 1.36 15.63 14.00
C TYR A 25 2.40 14.59 13.58
N LYS A 26 3.49 14.46 14.35
CA LYS A 26 4.58 13.53 14.03
C LYS A 26 4.11 12.08 14.05
N LYS A 27 3.29 11.69 15.04
CA LYS A 27 2.77 10.33 15.15
C LYS A 27 1.78 9.99 14.04
N PHE A 28 0.92 10.92 13.65
CA PHE A 28 -0.10 10.69 12.64
C PHE A 28 0.46 10.74 11.22
N LEU A 29 1.39 11.66 10.92
CA LEU A 29 1.93 11.83 9.56
C LEU A 29 3.17 10.99 9.26
N SER A 30 3.98 10.62 10.26
CA SER A 30 5.19 9.82 9.99
C SER A 30 4.88 8.34 9.80
N LYS A 31 3.76 7.85 10.33
CA LYS A 31 3.34 6.44 10.20
C LYS A 31 3.01 6.06 8.75
N ASP A 32 2.71 7.05 7.94
CA ASP A 32 2.24 6.88 6.57
C ASP A 32 3.34 6.60 5.53
N LYS A 33 4.62 6.86 5.83
CA LYS A 33 5.66 6.82 4.78
C LYS A 33 6.24 5.44 4.48
N CYS A 34 6.23 4.50 5.43
CA CYS A 34 6.92 3.22 5.26
C CYS A 34 6.01 2.12 4.67
N CYS A 35 4.70 2.17 4.96
CA CYS A 35 3.77 1.10 4.56
C CYS A 35 3.18 1.28 3.16
N LYS A 36 3.23 2.50 2.59
CA LYS A 36 2.50 2.83 1.34
C LYS A 36 3.10 2.24 0.06
N ALA A 37 4.35 1.79 0.08
CA ALA A 37 5.03 1.29 -1.13
C ALA A 37 4.98 -0.24 -1.31
N MET A 38 4.49 -1.01 -0.32
CA MET A 38 4.51 -2.47 -0.39
C MET A 38 3.43 -3.00 -1.36
N VAL A 39 3.87 -3.53 -2.50
CA VAL A 39 2.97 -4.02 -3.56
C VAL A 39 2.27 -5.33 -3.18
N ASN A 40 3.01 -6.29 -2.63
CA ASN A 40 2.51 -7.61 -2.20
C ASN A 40 2.24 -7.61 -0.68
N PRO A 41 0.99 -7.67 -0.20
CA PRO A 41 0.70 -7.68 1.23
C PRO A 41 0.77 -9.06 1.88
N HIS A 42 0.43 -10.16 1.19
CA HIS A 42 0.22 -11.46 1.86
C HIS A 42 0.67 -12.72 1.08
N ILE A 43 1.09 -12.61 -0.18
CA ILE A 43 1.40 -13.79 -1.01
C ILE A 43 2.83 -14.25 -0.75
N GLN A 44 3.03 -15.52 -0.36
CA GLN A 44 4.33 -16.21 -0.23
C GLN A 44 5.42 -15.37 0.47
N LYS A 45 5.14 -14.91 1.70
CA LYS A 45 6.02 -13.99 2.44
C LYS A 45 7.28 -14.63 3.01
N ASP A 46 7.31 -15.94 3.07
CA ASP A 46 8.46 -16.79 3.34
C ASP A 46 9.46 -16.83 2.17
N ASN A 47 9.00 -16.53 0.95
CA ASN A 47 9.86 -16.46 -0.23
C ASN A 47 10.43 -15.04 -0.40
N PRO A 48 11.77 -14.84 -0.35
CA PRO A 48 12.37 -13.52 -0.50
C PRO A 48 12.13 -12.88 -1.88
N LYS A 49 11.84 -13.69 -2.91
CA LYS A 49 11.53 -13.24 -4.27
C LYS A 49 10.62 -14.22 -4.99
N VAL A 50 9.33 -13.91 -5.04
CA VAL A 50 8.31 -14.73 -5.71
C VAL A 50 8.41 -14.57 -7.23
N VAL A 51 8.65 -15.67 -7.94
CA VAL A 51 8.78 -15.76 -9.41
C VAL A 51 7.93 -16.92 -9.90
N HIS A 52 7.25 -16.74 -11.04
CA HIS A 52 6.53 -17.81 -11.73
C HIS A 52 7.09 -17.94 -13.15
N ALA A 53 7.39 -19.16 -13.56
CA ALA A 53 7.81 -19.51 -14.91
C ALA A 53 6.76 -20.46 -15.51
N PHE A 54 6.42 -20.23 -16.77
CA PHE A 54 5.49 -21.04 -17.54
C PHE A 54 6.07 -21.25 -18.92
N ASP A 55 6.04 -22.49 -19.39
CA ASP A 55 6.42 -22.82 -20.75
C ASP A 55 5.26 -22.45 -21.69
N MET A 56 5.59 -21.91 -22.85
CA MET A 56 4.57 -21.40 -23.79
C MET A 56 3.68 -22.54 -24.32
N GLU A 57 4.24 -23.74 -24.39
CA GLU A 57 3.63 -24.98 -24.83
C GLU A 57 2.59 -25.53 -23.84
N ASP A 58 2.62 -25.09 -22.58
CA ASP A 58 1.67 -25.50 -21.54
C ASP A 58 0.52 -24.49 -21.36
N LEU A 59 0.65 -23.29 -21.94
CA LEU A 59 -0.41 -22.29 -21.88
C LEU A 59 -1.61 -22.73 -22.71
N GLY A 60 -2.84 -22.66 -22.20
CA GLY A 60 -4.02 -22.81 -23.09
C GLY A 60 -4.06 -21.72 -24.18
N ASP A 61 -5.15 -21.63 -24.93
CA ASP A 61 -5.31 -20.58 -25.97
C ASP A 61 -5.12 -19.16 -25.42
N LYS A 62 -5.46 -18.98 -24.13
CA LYS A 62 -5.34 -17.72 -23.41
C LYS A 62 -4.99 -17.96 -21.95
N ALA A 63 -3.94 -17.30 -21.48
CA ALA A 63 -3.58 -17.21 -20.08
C ALA A 63 -3.69 -15.75 -19.59
N VAL A 64 -4.18 -15.55 -18.37
CA VAL A 64 -4.34 -14.22 -17.77
C VAL A 64 -3.68 -14.21 -16.40
N TYR A 65 -2.60 -13.44 -16.27
CA TYR A 65 -1.75 -13.40 -15.09
C TYR A 65 -1.96 -12.14 -14.26
N CYS A 66 -1.94 -12.30 -12.94
CA CYS A 66 -2.08 -11.22 -11.99
C CYS A 66 -0.80 -10.37 -11.94
N ARG A 67 -0.96 -9.05 -11.94
CA ARG A 67 0.12 -8.09 -11.66
C ARG A 67 -0.14 -7.22 -10.43
N CYS A 68 -1.33 -7.33 -9.82
CA CYS A 68 -1.73 -6.50 -8.67
C CYS A 68 -1.43 -7.13 -7.30
N TRP A 69 -1.03 -8.40 -7.24
CA TRP A 69 -0.78 -9.12 -5.98
C TRP A 69 -1.99 -9.14 -5.02
N ARG A 70 -3.21 -9.13 -5.56
CA ARG A 70 -4.46 -9.26 -4.78
C ARG A 70 -5.25 -10.52 -5.12
N SER A 71 -4.85 -11.25 -6.15
CA SER A 71 -5.59 -12.42 -6.60
C SER A 71 -5.53 -13.56 -5.58
N LYS A 72 -6.68 -14.18 -5.31
CA LYS A 72 -6.75 -15.43 -4.53
C LYS A 72 -6.27 -16.64 -5.33
N LYS A 73 -6.19 -16.52 -6.66
CA LYS A 73 -5.70 -17.54 -7.59
C LYS A 73 -4.30 -17.20 -8.11
N PHE A 74 -3.55 -16.37 -7.40
CA PHE A 74 -2.20 -15.98 -7.81
C PHE A 74 -1.36 -17.24 -8.11
N PRO A 75 -0.68 -17.31 -9.27
CA PRO A 75 -0.31 -16.21 -10.18
C PRO A 75 -1.35 -15.81 -11.23
N LEU A 76 -2.48 -16.51 -11.35
CA LEU A 76 -3.53 -16.18 -12.30
C LEU A 76 -4.33 -14.96 -11.85
N CYS A 77 -4.94 -14.25 -12.79
CA CYS A 77 -5.85 -13.15 -12.49
C CYS A 77 -7.27 -13.67 -12.24
N ASP A 78 -7.88 -13.23 -11.14
CA ASP A 78 -9.28 -13.50 -10.78
C ASP A 78 -10.16 -12.24 -10.77
N GLY A 79 -9.65 -11.11 -11.27
CA GLY A 79 -10.37 -9.82 -11.29
C GLY A 79 -10.19 -8.97 -10.03
N SER A 80 -9.46 -9.44 -9.01
CA SER A 80 -9.26 -8.67 -7.76
C SER A 80 -8.57 -7.30 -7.94
N HIS A 81 -7.97 -7.02 -9.09
CA HIS A 81 -7.42 -5.70 -9.42
C HIS A 81 -8.49 -4.61 -9.54
N THR A 82 -9.73 -4.94 -9.93
CA THR A 82 -10.83 -3.96 -10.04
C THR A 82 -11.13 -3.32 -8.69
N LYS A 83 -11.37 -4.15 -7.67
CA LYS A 83 -11.60 -3.67 -6.31
C LYS A 83 -10.43 -2.86 -5.77
N HIS A 84 -9.19 -3.33 -6.00
CA HIS A 84 -7.99 -2.61 -5.61
C HIS A 84 -7.91 -1.22 -6.26
N ASN A 85 -8.18 -1.12 -7.56
CA ASN A 85 -8.20 0.16 -8.28
C ASN A 85 -9.29 1.11 -7.74
N GLU A 86 -10.50 0.60 -7.50
CA GLU A 86 -11.61 1.38 -6.92
C GLU A 86 -11.27 1.93 -5.53
N GLU A 87 -10.67 1.13 -4.66
CA GLU A 87 -10.34 1.52 -3.28
C GLU A 87 -9.14 2.46 -3.18
N THR A 88 -8.20 2.40 -4.13
CA THR A 88 -6.91 3.11 -4.05
C THR A 88 -6.74 4.23 -5.08
N GLY A 89 -7.60 4.29 -6.11
CA GLY A 89 -7.42 5.17 -7.27
C GLY A 89 -6.32 4.71 -8.22
N ASP A 90 -5.86 3.46 -8.11
CA ASP A 90 -4.84 2.84 -8.97
C ASP A 90 -5.44 2.42 -10.33
N ASN A 91 -4.59 2.04 -11.29
CA ASN A 91 -4.98 1.68 -12.65
C ASN A 91 -4.32 0.39 -13.17
N VAL A 92 -3.96 -0.52 -12.26
CA VAL A 92 -3.30 -1.78 -12.63
C VAL A 92 -4.26 -2.75 -13.31
N GLY A 93 -3.71 -3.62 -14.16
CA GLY A 93 -4.45 -4.67 -14.87
C GLY A 93 -3.60 -5.92 -15.10
N PRO A 94 -4.21 -7.03 -15.54
CA PRO A 94 -3.50 -8.28 -15.74
C PRO A 94 -2.56 -8.24 -16.95
N LEU A 95 -1.70 -9.25 -17.06
CA LEU A 95 -1.00 -9.59 -18.29
C LEU A 95 -1.79 -10.70 -19.01
N ILE A 96 -2.16 -10.47 -20.27
CA ILE A 96 -2.86 -11.48 -21.09
C ILE A 96 -1.87 -12.01 -22.11
N ILE A 97 -1.64 -13.32 -22.10
CA ILE A 97 -0.85 -14.03 -23.10
C ILE A 97 -1.83 -14.87 -23.91
N LYS A 98 -1.83 -14.70 -25.23
CA LYS A 98 -2.64 -15.49 -26.17
C LYS A 98 -1.70 -16.25 -27.09
N ARG A 99 -2.00 -17.51 -27.40
CA ARG A 99 -1.35 -18.18 -28.51
C ARG A 99 -1.75 -17.46 -29.79
N LYS A 100 -0.77 -17.27 -30.68
CA LYS A 100 -1.04 -16.77 -32.02
C LYS A 100 -1.77 -17.88 -32.78
N GLU A 101 -2.94 -17.57 -33.33
CA GLU A 101 -3.60 -18.46 -34.29
C GLU A 101 -2.68 -18.65 -35.49
N ALA A 102 -2.47 -19.91 -35.89
CA ALA A 102 -1.60 -20.30 -36.99
C ALA A 102 -2.17 -19.87 -38.34
#